data_AF-A0A1F3PL61-F1
#
_entry.id   AF-A0A1F3PL61-F1
#
_cell.length_a   1.000
_cell.length_b   1.000
_cell.length_c   1.000
_cell.angle_alpha   90.00
_cell.angle_beta   90.00
_cell.angle_gamma   90.00
#
_symmetry.space_group_name_H-M   'P 1'
#
loop_
_entity.id
_entity.type
_entity.pdbx_description
1 polymer ?
#
loop_
_entity_poly.entity_id
_entity_poly.type
_entity_poly.pdbx_seq_one_letter_code
_entity_poly.pdbx_strand_id
1 'polypeptide(L)'
;MEVLGIILLFILVMAGCVGYLFLWSKVSRLFKKKSHHYIEPPVPEKDKDWYPIDFSDYSCFIFINKVKGREILDLLYSTGYQAEDLDYIYKNFEINYKGSWYAIKVSNASFEDFKTLVIWFEINFAIDYEPNVYGFCRHKTKFLQDYLFTTDKGTAYEDLYGSFRNGQNFGIYLPNAGLNPSGNISLSRNNEMNFNITASKLPMECIDMEMISLEKLFEILNEQSFPPKGFE
;
A
#
# COMPACT_ATOMS: atom_id res chain seq x y z
N MET A 1 2.64 -62.01 -8.78
CA MET A 1 3.21 -60.99 -7.86
C MET A 1 3.60 -59.69 -8.56
N GLU A 2 3.94 -59.71 -9.85
CA GLU A 2 4.40 -58.52 -10.59
C GLU A 2 3.33 -57.43 -10.76
N VAL A 3 2.07 -57.82 -11.02
CA VAL A 3 0.95 -56.87 -11.20
C VAL A 3 0.67 -56.07 -9.93
N LEU A 4 0.80 -56.69 -8.75
CA LEU A 4 0.55 -56.01 -7.47
C LEU A 4 1.63 -54.96 -7.18
N GLY A 5 2.89 -55.23 -7.55
CA GLY A 5 4.00 -54.29 -7.39
C GLY A 5 3.88 -53.06 -8.29
N ILE A 6 3.40 -53.25 -9.53
CA ILE A 6 3.17 -52.16 -10.49
C ILE A 6 2.04 -51.24 -9.99
N ILE A 7 0.95 -51.80 -9.47
CA ILE A 7 -0.16 -51.02 -8.89
C ILE A 7 0.31 -50.22 -7.68
N LEU A 8 1.12 -50.81 -6.79
CA LEU A 8 1.63 -50.12 -5.61
C LEU A 8 2.56 -48.95 -5.97
N LEU A 9 3.42 -49.14 -6.97
CA LEU A 9 4.31 -48.10 -7.49
C LEU A 9 3.49 -46.95 -8.08
N PHE A 10 2.43 -47.25 -8.84
CA PHE A 10 1.57 -46.24 -9.44
C PHE A 10 0.84 -45.40 -8.37
N ILE A 11 0.36 -46.03 -7.30
CA ILE A 11 -0.26 -45.34 -6.16
C ILE A 11 0.73 -44.40 -5.47
N LEU A 12 1.98 -44.85 -5.26
CA LEU A 12 3.03 -44.03 -4.64
C LEU A 12 3.41 -42.82 -5.50
N VAL A 13 3.51 -42.99 -6.82
CA VAL A 13 3.78 -41.89 -7.75
C VAL A 13 2.62 -40.89 -7.75
N MET A 14 1.37 -41.37 -7.80
CA MET A 14 0.20 -40.50 -7.74
C MET A 14 0.11 -39.73 -6.41
N ALA A 15 0.39 -40.38 -5.28
CA ALA A 15 0.45 -39.71 -3.98
C ALA A 15 1.55 -38.64 -3.91
N GLY A 16 2.72 -38.92 -4.49
CA GLY A 16 3.82 -37.96 -4.62
C GLY A 16 3.45 -36.75 -5.49
N CYS A 17 2.82 -36.98 -6.64
CA CYS A 17 2.32 -35.92 -7.52
C CYS A 17 1.25 -35.06 -6.84
N VAL A 18 0.31 -35.66 -6.13
CA VAL A 18 -0.72 -34.94 -5.36
C VAL A 18 -0.08 -34.11 -4.24
N GLY A 19 0.89 -34.66 -3.51
CA GLY A 19 1.64 -33.93 -2.47
C GLY A 19 2.45 -32.76 -3.03
N TYR A 20 3.12 -32.94 -4.17
CA TYR A 20 3.85 -31.88 -4.86
C TYR A 20 2.93 -30.76 -5.35
N LEU A 21 1.79 -31.12 -5.95
CA LEU A 21 0.75 -30.16 -6.33
C LEU A 21 0.16 -29.45 -5.12
N PHE A 22 0.00 -30.13 -3.98
CA PHE A 22 -0.48 -29.51 -2.74
C PHE A 22 0.51 -28.47 -2.19
N LEU A 23 1.82 -28.76 -2.24
CA LEU A 23 2.89 -27.85 -1.82
C LEU A 23 2.97 -26.59 -2.70
N TRP A 24 2.73 -26.72 -4.00
CA TRP A 24 2.75 -25.60 -4.97
C TRP A 24 1.38 -24.90 -5.14
N SER A 25 0.28 -25.54 -4.75
CA SER A 25 -1.05 -24.92 -4.80
C SER A 25 -1.15 -23.79 -3.78
N LYS A 26 -1.93 -22.75 -4.09
CA LYS A 26 -2.26 -21.64 -3.18
C LYS A 26 -2.86 -22.11 -1.84
N VAL A 27 -3.21 -23.40 -1.67
CA VAL A 27 -3.67 -23.99 -0.41
C VAL A 27 -2.53 -24.12 0.62
N SER A 28 -1.26 -24.25 0.21
CA SER A 28 -0.15 -24.18 1.17
C SER A 28 0.02 -22.77 1.77
N ARG A 29 -0.50 -21.72 1.11
CA ARG A 29 -0.62 -20.38 1.69
C ARG A 29 -1.71 -20.30 2.78
N LEU A 30 -2.74 -21.15 2.75
CA LEU A 30 -3.73 -21.23 3.83
C LEU A 30 -3.15 -21.81 5.13
N PHE A 31 -2.06 -22.58 5.05
CA PHE A 31 -1.34 -23.12 6.21
C PHE A 31 -0.08 -22.34 6.61
N LYS A 32 0.25 -21.26 5.89
CA LYS A 32 1.19 -20.26 6.42
C LYS A 32 0.51 -19.62 7.62
N LYS A 33 0.89 -20.09 8.81
CA LYS A 33 0.54 -19.57 10.13
C LYS A 33 0.03 -18.13 10.06
N LYS A 34 -1.27 -17.96 10.32
CA LYS A 34 -1.80 -16.71 10.84
C LYS A 34 -1.12 -16.48 12.20
N SER A 35 0.04 -15.86 12.21
CA SER A 35 0.52 -15.10 13.36
C SER A 35 0.21 -13.62 13.13
N HIS A 36 -0.97 -13.32 12.58
CA HIS A 36 -1.53 -11.99 12.70
C HIS A 36 -2.24 -12.01 14.03
N HIS A 37 -1.57 -11.52 15.07
CA HIS A 37 -2.28 -11.14 16.27
C HIS A 37 -3.42 -10.24 15.81
N TYR A 38 -4.64 -10.70 16.02
CA TYR A 38 -5.84 -9.88 15.91
C TYR A 38 -5.59 -8.65 16.79
N ILE A 39 -5.27 -7.52 16.18
CA ILE A 39 -5.23 -6.23 16.85
C ILE A 39 -6.70 -5.85 16.93
N GLU A 40 -7.40 -6.36 17.92
CA GLU A 40 -8.64 -5.74 18.36
C GLU A 40 -8.21 -4.37 18.88
N PRO A 41 -8.45 -3.25 18.19
CA PRO A 41 -8.03 -1.98 18.74
C PRO A 41 -9.12 -1.59 19.74
N PRO A 42 -8.82 -1.60 21.04
CA PRO A 42 -9.66 -0.82 21.92
C PRO A 42 -9.51 0.64 21.47
N VAL A 43 -10.54 1.46 21.72
CA VAL A 43 -10.46 2.93 21.76
C VAL A 43 -9.00 3.38 21.94
N PRO A 44 -8.35 4.08 20.99
CA PRO A 44 -6.89 4.26 20.98
C PRO A 44 -6.32 4.76 22.32
N GLU A 45 -7.09 5.59 23.02
CA GLU A 45 -6.79 6.11 24.36
C GLU A 45 -6.62 5.02 25.45
N LYS A 46 -7.13 3.82 25.23
CA LYS A 46 -7.03 2.66 26.12
C LYS A 46 -5.89 1.72 25.74
N ASP A 47 -5.30 1.89 24.55
CA ASP A 47 -4.11 1.14 24.16
C ASP A 47 -2.88 1.77 24.82
N LYS A 48 -2.17 0.97 25.62
CA LYS A 48 -0.94 1.37 26.31
C LYS A 48 0.21 1.68 25.34
N ASP A 49 0.14 1.14 24.14
CA ASP A 49 1.13 1.28 23.08
C ASP A 49 0.65 2.28 22.01
N TRP A 50 -0.43 3.03 22.27
CA TRP A 50 -0.93 4.07 21.36
C TRP A 50 0.09 5.19 21.17
N TYR A 51 0.25 5.59 19.93
CA TYR A 51 1.08 6.71 19.52
C TYR A 51 0.21 7.76 18.82
N PRO A 52 -0.14 8.87 19.49
CA PRO A 52 -0.91 9.94 18.88
C PRO A 52 -0.05 10.64 17.81
N ILE A 53 -0.67 10.95 16.68
CA ILE A 53 -0.06 11.79 15.65
C ILE A 53 -0.93 12.99 15.37
N ASP A 54 -0.31 14.16 15.28
CA ASP A 54 -0.92 15.30 14.63
C ASP A 54 -0.59 15.20 13.14
N PHE A 55 -1.60 14.90 12.32
CA PHE A 55 -1.37 14.71 10.89
C PHE A 55 -0.98 16.02 10.18
N SER A 56 -1.26 17.18 10.80
CA SER A 56 -0.81 18.48 10.29
C SER A 56 0.72 18.66 10.38
N ASP A 57 1.42 17.86 11.19
CA ASP A 57 2.88 17.89 11.28
C ASP A 57 3.59 17.18 10.12
N TYR A 58 2.84 16.57 9.20
CA TYR A 58 3.38 15.72 8.13
C TYR A 58 3.11 16.28 6.73
N SER A 59 3.99 15.92 5.80
CA SER A 59 3.75 15.94 4.37
C SER A 59 3.60 14.50 3.89
N CYS A 60 2.52 14.21 3.18
CA CYS A 60 2.06 12.84 2.96
C CYS A 60 2.13 12.49 1.48
N PHE A 61 2.67 11.31 1.19
CA PHE A 61 2.99 10.85 -0.15
C PHE A 61 2.57 9.40 -0.33
N ILE A 62 2.01 9.08 -1.49
CA ILE A 62 1.73 7.71 -1.91
C ILE A 62 2.72 7.35 -3.00
N PHE A 63 3.50 6.29 -2.79
CA PHE A 63 4.37 5.72 -3.80
C PHE A 63 3.69 4.52 -4.45
N ILE A 64 3.62 4.51 -5.78
CA ILE A 64 2.98 3.45 -6.56
C ILE A 64 3.90 3.03 -7.68
N ASN A 65 4.09 1.72 -7.86
CA ASN A 65 4.84 1.13 -8.96
C ASN A 65 3.93 0.27 -9.84
N LYS A 66 4.37 0.06 -11.10
CA LYS A 66 3.79 -0.86 -12.09
C LYS A 66 2.42 -0.44 -12.60
N VAL A 67 2.10 0.84 -12.54
CA VAL A 67 0.83 1.40 -13.01
C VAL A 67 1.11 2.43 -14.10
N LYS A 68 0.19 2.62 -15.05
CA LYS A 68 0.29 3.68 -16.05
C LYS A 68 -0.24 4.99 -15.47
N GLY A 69 0.39 6.13 -15.79
CA GLY A 69 -0.02 7.43 -15.29
C GLY A 69 -1.50 7.79 -15.54
N ARG A 70 -2.07 7.36 -16.69
CA ARG A 70 -3.49 7.55 -17.00
C ARG A 70 -4.43 6.83 -16.01
N GLU A 71 -4.09 5.62 -15.59
CA GLU A 71 -4.87 4.85 -14.61
C GLU A 71 -4.87 5.53 -13.23
N ILE A 72 -3.73 6.15 -12.85
CA ILE A 72 -3.64 6.95 -11.62
C ILE A 72 -4.57 8.14 -11.70
N LEU A 73 -4.59 8.86 -12.83
CA LEU A 73 -5.51 9.97 -13.04
C LEU A 73 -6.97 9.52 -12.99
N ASP A 74 -7.33 8.47 -13.73
CA ASP A 74 -8.70 7.97 -13.79
C ASP A 74 -9.22 7.56 -12.41
N LEU A 75 -8.37 6.92 -11.60
CA LEU A 75 -8.72 6.58 -10.22
C LEU A 75 -8.87 7.83 -9.36
N LEU A 76 -7.94 8.80 -9.42
CA LEU A 76 -8.05 10.07 -8.70
C LEU A 76 -9.31 10.84 -9.09
N TYR A 77 -9.67 10.89 -10.37
CA TYR A 77 -10.92 11.49 -10.83
C TYR A 77 -12.15 10.77 -10.29
N SER A 78 -12.14 9.43 -10.26
CA SER A 78 -13.24 8.68 -9.66
C SER A 78 -13.45 9.03 -8.18
N THR A 79 -12.37 9.37 -7.45
CA THR A 79 -12.44 9.78 -6.04
C THR A 79 -13.16 11.11 -5.85
N GLY A 80 -12.81 12.15 -6.60
CA GLY A 80 -13.49 13.44 -6.48
C GLY A 80 -14.81 13.53 -7.23
N TYR A 81 -15.07 12.66 -8.22
CA TYR A 81 -16.41 12.53 -8.81
C TYR A 81 -17.41 11.99 -7.80
N GLN A 82 -17.00 11.04 -6.94
CA GLN A 82 -17.81 10.60 -5.81
C GLN A 82 -18.02 11.71 -4.76
N ALA A 83 -17.08 12.66 -4.66
CA ALA A 83 -17.18 13.83 -3.79
C ALA A 83 -17.86 15.05 -4.44
N GLU A 84 -18.27 14.96 -5.71
CA GLU A 84 -18.79 16.06 -6.54
C GLU A 84 -17.89 17.32 -6.61
N ASP A 85 -16.57 17.17 -6.38
CA ASP A 85 -15.64 18.30 -6.26
C ASP A 85 -14.31 18.00 -6.99
N LEU A 86 -14.21 18.43 -8.25
CA LEU A 86 -12.97 18.34 -9.05
C LEU A 86 -11.91 19.36 -8.59
N ASP A 87 -12.35 20.49 -8.06
CA ASP A 87 -11.48 21.53 -7.51
C ASP A 87 -10.72 21.00 -6.28
N TYR A 88 -11.36 20.16 -5.49
CA TYR A 88 -10.74 19.41 -4.41
C TYR A 88 -9.60 18.52 -4.92
N ILE A 89 -9.79 17.79 -6.03
CA ILE A 89 -8.73 16.94 -6.60
C ILE A 89 -7.51 17.79 -6.99
N TYR A 90 -7.71 18.84 -7.78
CA TYR A 90 -6.59 19.62 -8.32
C TYR A 90 -5.79 20.36 -7.24
N LYS A 91 -6.46 20.79 -6.16
CA LYS A 91 -5.81 21.50 -5.05
C LYS A 91 -5.11 20.57 -4.07
N ASN A 92 -5.53 19.31 -3.98
CA ASN A 92 -5.05 18.40 -2.95
C ASN A 92 -4.05 17.36 -3.45
N PHE A 93 -3.84 17.24 -4.76
CA PHE A 93 -2.91 16.25 -5.32
C PHE A 93 -1.86 16.90 -6.22
N GLU A 94 -0.61 16.55 -5.96
CA GLU A 94 0.52 16.82 -6.83
C GLU A 94 1.23 15.50 -7.11
N ILE A 95 1.86 15.36 -8.27
CA ILE A 95 2.49 14.10 -8.67
C ILE A 95 3.86 14.33 -9.28
N ASN A 96 4.74 13.36 -9.08
CA ASN A 96 6.01 13.24 -9.77
C ASN A 96 6.26 11.78 -10.13
N TYR A 97 7.16 11.51 -11.06
CA TYR A 97 7.47 10.16 -11.49
C TYR A 97 8.95 9.97 -11.79
N LYS A 98 9.44 8.76 -11.55
CA LYS A 98 10.77 8.33 -11.93
C LYS A 98 10.79 6.86 -12.27
N GLY A 99 11.19 6.54 -13.50
CA GLY A 99 11.09 5.18 -14.02
C GLY A 99 9.64 4.70 -13.97
N SER A 100 9.41 3.54 -13.36
CA SER A 100 8.07 2.95 -13.21
C SER A 100 7.32 3.37 -11.94
N TRP A 101 7.90 4.29 -11.16
CA TRP A 101 7.32 4.77 -9.91
C TRP A 101 6.68 6.14 -10.06
N TYR A 102 5.54 6.29 -9.41
CA TYR A 102 4.86 7.55 -9.19
C TYR A 102 4.91 7.89 -7.70
N ALA A 103 5.11 9.16 -7.40
CA ALA A 103 5.00 9.73 -6.06
C ALA A 103 3.88 10.77 -6.10
N ILE A 104 2.81 10.54 -5.34
CA ILE A 104 1.63 11.40 -5.29
C ILE A 104 1.62 12.07 -3.92
N LYS A 105 1.80 13.39 -3.87
CA LYS A 105 1.61 14.16 -2.64
C LYS A 105 0.14 14.42 -2.43
N VAL A 106 -0.30 14.23 -1.19
CA VAL A 106 -1.68 14.44 -0.76
C VAL A 106 -1.69 15.56 0.28
N SER A 107 -2.42 16.63 -0.02
CA SER A 107 -2.57 17.81 0.83
C SER A 107 -3.97 17.82 1.44
N ASN A 108 -4.10 18.42 2.63
CA ASN A 108 -5.37 18.61 3.35
C ASN A 108 -6.22 17.35 3.58
N ALA A 109 -5.63 16.16 3.53
CA ALA A 109 -6.31 14.91 3.91
C ALA A 109 -6.27 14.73 5.42
N SER A 110 -7.34 14.18 6.01
CA SER A 110 -7.29 13.71 7.39
C SER A 110 -6.42 12.46 7.53
N PHE A 111 -6.18 12.03 8.78
CA PHE A 111 -5.49 10.77 9.03
C PHE A 111 -6.17 9.63 8.29
N GLU A 112 -7.48 9.47 8.44
CA GLU A 112 -8.25 8.37 7.85
C GLU A 112 -8.25 8.46 6.33
N ASP A 113 -8.56 9.61 5.76
CA ASP A 113 -8.66 9.81 4.30
C ASP A 113 -7.38 9.35 3.59
N PHE A 114 -6.22 9.75 4.11
CA PHE A 114 -4.95 9.40 3.49
C PHE A 114 -4.68 7.90 3.49
N LYS A 115 -5.00 7.18 4.58
CA LYS A 115 -4.72 5.74 4.68
C LYS A 115 -5.74 4.94 3.86
N THR A 116 -7.00 5.38 3.87
CA THR A 116 -8.05 4.83 3.01
C THR A 116 -7.66 4.98 1.54
N LEU A 117 -7.11 6.13 1.15
CA LEU A 117 -6.64 6.35 -0.23
C LEU A 117 -5.51 5.39 -0.62
N VAL A 118 -4.55 5.12 0.28
CA VAL A 118 -3.47 4.14 0.05
C VAL A 118 -4.05 2.73 -0.21
N ILE A 119 -5.02 2.28 0.59
CA ILE A 119 -5.72 1.00 0.36
C ILE A 119 -6.48 1.03 -0.95
N TRP A 120 -7.15 2.13 -1.24
CA TRP A 120 -7.99 2.23 -2.42
C TRP A 120 -7.16 2.06 -3.70
N PHE A 121 -6.00 2.72 -3.76
CA PHE A 121 -4.99 2.52 -4.80
C PHE A 121 -4.53 1.06 -4.90
N GLU A 122 -4.25 0.43 -3.77
CA GLU A 122 -3.79 -0.95 -3.76
C GLU A 122 -4.87 -1.91 -4.28
N ILE A 123 -6.11 -1.80 -3.81
CA ILE A 123 -7.22 -2.66 -4.21
C ILE A 123 -7.53 -2.51 -5.70
N ASN A 124 -7.60 -1.27 -6.23
CA ASN A 124 -8.04 -1.05 -7.61
C ASN A 124 -7.00 -1.50 -8.62
N PHE A 125 -5.73 -1.43 -8.27
CA PHE A 125 -4.65 -1.86 -9.16
C PHE A 125 -4.19 -3.30 -8.90
N ALA A 126 -4.59 -3.93 -7.79
CA ALA A 126 -4.21 -5.30 -7.44
C ALA A 126 -4.61 -6.34 -8.51
N ILE A 127 -5.72 -6.13 -9.21
CA ILE A 127 -6.25 -7.09 -10.20
C ILE A 127 -5.35 -7.13 -11.45
N ASP A 128 -4.95 -5.96 -11.95
CA ASP A 128 -4.31 -5.84 -13.26
C ASP A 128 -2.78 -5.72 -13.19
N TYR A 129 -2.25 -5.21 -12.07
CA TYR A 129 -0.84 -4.76 -11.99
C TYR A 129 -0.04 -5.39 -10.85
N GLU A 130 -0.70 -5.93 -9.81
CA GLU A 130 -0.09 -6.27 -8.52
C GLU A 130 0.91 -5.18 -8.07
N PRO A 131 0.44 -3.93 -7.86
CA PRO A 131 1.31 -2.80 -7.57
C PRO A 131 2.01 -3.00 -6.23
N ASN A 132 3.12 -2.28 -6.08
CA ASN A 132 3.66 -1.97 -4.77
C ASN A 132 3.16 -0.57 -4.42
N VAL A 133 2.30 -0.47 -3.42
CA VAL A 133 1.74 0.78 -2.92
C VAL A 133 2.28 1.01 -1.52
N TYR A 134 2.85 2.19 -1.26
CA TYR A 134 3.34 2.57 0.05
C TYR A 134 2.84 3.96 0.41
N GLY A 135 2.30 4.09 1.62
CA GLY A 135 2.12 5.39 2.24
C GLY A 135 3.42 5.84 2.90
N PHE A 136 3.80 7.08 2.68
CA PHE A 136 4.97 7.72 3.29
C PHE A 136 4.57 9.07 3.88
N CYS A 137 4.90 9.29 5.14
CA CYS A 137 4.65 10.55 5.84
C CYS A 137 5.98 11.11 6.32
N ARG A 138 6.37 12.25 5.77
CA ARG A 138 7.57 13.00 6.15
C ARG A 138 7.19 14.02 7.21
N HIS A 139 7.76 13.93 8.40
CA HIS A 139 7.51 14.93 9.43
C HIS A 139 8.23 16.23 9.05
N LYS A 140 7.53 17.37 9.16
CA LYS A 140 8.04 18.70 8.79
C LYS A 140 9.29 19.14 9.55
N THR A 141 9.51 18.65 10.78
CA THR A 141 10.59 19.11 11.67
C THR A 141 11.38 17.98 12.34
N LYS A 142 10.80 16.79 12.50
CA LYS A 142 11.44 15.67 13.23
C LYS A 142 11.68 14.49 12.30
N PHE A 143 12.84 14.47 11.62
CA PHE A 143 13.16 13.45 10.62
C PHE A 143 13.04 11.99 11.12
N LEU A 144 13.33 11.74 12.42
CA LEU A 144 13.21 10.40 13.02
C LEU A 144 11.75 9.91 13.14
N GLN A 145 10.79 10.80 13.02
CA GLN A 145 9.36 10.50 13.04
C GLN A 145 8.77 10.33 11.63
N ASP A 146 9.58 10.47 10.57
CA ASP A 146 9.17 10.00 9.25
C ASP A 146 8.72 8.55 9.35
N TYR A 147 7.65 8.19 8.68
CA TYR A 147 7.17 6.82 8.69
C TYR A 147 6.65 6.37 7.33
N LEU A 148 6.70 5.07 7.12
CA LEU A 148 6.14 4.41 5.96
C LEU A 148 5.27 3.24 6.38
N PHE A 149 4.29 2.91 5.55
CA PHE A 149 3.35 1.82 5.79
C PHE A 149 2.83 1.25 4.47
N THR A 150 2.27 0.06 4.54
CA THR A 150 1.62 -0.65 3.43
C THR A 150 0.50 -1.53 3.99
N THR A 151 -0.37 -2.04 3.12
CA THR A 151 -1.37 -3.02 3.55
C THR A 151 -0.74 -4.38 3.82
N ASP A 152 -1.35 -5.12 4.74
CA ASP A 152 -1.11 -6.55 4.86
C ASP A 152 -1.96 -7.30 3.84
N LYS A 153 -1.32 -7.76 2.75
CA LYS A 153 -1.94 -8.56 1.67
C LYS A 153 -2.57 -9.88 2.16
N GLY A 154 -2.38 -10.25 3.44
CA GLY A 154 -2.99 -11.41 4.09
C GLY A 154 -4.26 -11.10 4.92
N THR A 155 -4.64 -9.83 5.11
CA THR A 155 -5.80 -9.41 5.92
C THR A 155 -6.93 -8.84 5.06
N ALA A 156 -8.04 -8.44 5.69
CA ALA A 156 -9.23 -7.92 5.02
C ALA A 156 -9.04 -6.49 4.43
N TYR A 157 -7.80 -6.02 4.21
CA TYR A 157 -7.45 -4.63 3.91
C TYR A 157 -7.88 -3.62 5.00
N GLU A 158 -8.16 -4.10 6.20
CA GLU A 158 -8.53 -3.28 7.37
C GLU A 158 -7.31 -2.93 8.23
N ASP A 159 -6.21 -3.67 8.06
CA ASP A 159 -4.97 -3.55 8.82
C ASP A 159 -3.83 -3.05 7.94
N LEU A 160 -3.15 -2.02 8.42
CA LEU A 160 -1.88 -1.55 7.87
C LEU A 160 -0.78 -1.81 8.87
N TYR A 161 0.42 -2.07 8.37
CA TYR A 161 1.62 -2.12 9.19
C TYR A 161 2.67 -1.17 8.62
N GLY A 162 3.52 -0.67 9.51
CA GLY A 162 4.49 0.34 9.15
C GLY A 162 5.65 0.43 10.11
N SER A 163 6.58 1.31 9.77
CA SER A 163 7.78 1.57 10.56
C SER A 163 8.14 3.05 10.48
N PHE A 164 8.50 3.61 11.64
CA PHE A 164 9.15 4.91 11.76
C PHE A 164 10.63 4.81 11.38
N ARG A 165 11.22 5.91 10.95
CA ARG A 165 12.65 6.00 10.61
C ARG A 165 13.56 5.68 11.78
N ASN A 166 13.11 5.93 13.01
CA ASN A 166 13.83 5.52 14.23
C ASN A 166 13.87 3.98 14.45
N GLY A 167 13.21 3.20 13.59
CA GLY A 167 13.19 1.73 13.64
C GLY A 167 11.99 1.14 14.40
N GLN A 168 11.14 1.97 15.00
CA GLN A 168 9.96 1.50 15.71
C GLN A 168 8.87 1.07 14.72
N ASN A 169 8.34 -0.14 14.90
CA ASN A 169 7.23 -0.66 14.09
C ASN A 169 5.89 -0.30 14.69
N PHE A 170 4.84 -0.34 13.88
CA PHE A 170 3.48 -0.07 14.32
C PHE A 170 2.44 -0.74 13.42
N GLY A 171 1.22 -0.87 13.95
CA GLY A 171 0.01 -1.20 13.21
C GLY A 171 -0.97 -0.03 13.20
N ILE A 172 -1.84 -0.01 12.19
CA ILE A 172 -2.99 0.89 12.07
C ILE A 172 -4.18 0.02 11.73
N TYR A 173 -5.24 0.11 12.53
CA TYR A 173 -6.51 -0.53 12.23
C TYR A 173 -7.49 0.51 11.73
N LEU A 174 -7.97 0.41 10.50
CA LEU A 174 -8.77 1.48 9.91
C LEU A 174 -10.22 1.55 10.33
N PRO A 175 -10.90 0.45 10.68
CA PRO A 175 -12.28 0.58 11.12
C PRO A 175 -12.37 1.52 12.33
N ASN A 176 -13.20 2.55 12.18
CA ASN A 176 -13.38 3.64 13.14
C ASN A 176 -12.18 4.59 13.31
N ALA A 177 -11.22 4.63 12.37
CA ALA A 177 -10.11 5.59 12.40
C ALA A 177 -10.59 7.04 12.41
N GLY A 178 -11.68 7.35 11.70
CA GLY A 178 -12.32 8.68 11.69
C GLY A 178 -12.84 9.18 13.03
N LEU A 179 -13.03 8.29 14.01
CA LEU A 179 -13.45 8.70 15.35
C LEU A 179 -12.31 9.31 16.17
N ASN A 180 -11.05 9.20 15.72
CA ASN A 180 -9.87 9.61 16.46
C ASN A 180 -9.01 10.58 15.62
N PRO A 181 -9.21 11.90 15.76
CA PRO A 181 -8.49 12.89 14.95
C PRO A 181 -6.97 12.86 15.15
N SER A 182 -6.49 12.38 16.31
CA SER A 182 -5.07 12.17 16.61
C SER A 182 -4.50 10.86 16.06
N GLY A 183 -5.24 10.18 15.17
CA GLY A 183 -4.86 8.89 14.59
C GLY A 183 -4.93 7.72 15.57
N ASN A 184 -4.65 6.53 15.05
CA ASN A 184 -4.77 5.27 15.78
C ASN A 184 -3.60 4.32 15.50
N ILE A 185 -2.39 4.87 15.58
CA ILE A 185 -1.15 4.09 15.49
C ILE A 185 -0.93 3.35 16.82
N SER A 186 -0.76 2.03 16.74
CA SER A 186 -0.36 1.18 17.88
C SER A 186 1.07 0.68 17.67
N LEU A 187 1.97 0.98 18.62
CA LEU A 187 3.38 0.62 18.52
C LEU A 187 3.54 -0.89 18.67
N SER A 188 4.22 -1.50 17.70
CA SER A 188 4.44 -2.94 17.66
C SER A 188 5.87 -3.29 18.01
N ARG A 189 6.01 -4.42 18.72
CA ARG A 189 7.31 -5.06 18.97
C ARG A 189 7.74 -5.98 17.82
N ASN A 190 6.84 -6.24 16.88
CA ASN A 190 7.13 -7.07 15.72
C ASN A 190 7.95 -6.28 14.70
N ASN A 191 8.98 -6.92 14.14
CA ASN A 191 9.81 -6.33 13.09
C ASN A 191 9.32 -6.77 11.71
N GLU A 192 8.06 -6.49 11.40
CA GLU A 192 7.43 -6.84 10.13
C GLU A 192 7.91 -5.92 8.99
N MET A 193 8.27 -4.68 9.31
CA MET A 193 8.80 -3.72 8.36
C MET A 193 10.10 -3.08 8.86
N ASN A 194 10.94 -2.67 7.92
CA ASN A 194 12.13 -1.88 8.22
C ASN A 194 12.11 -0.63 7.35
N PHE A 195 12.04 0.54 7.98
CA PHE A 195 11.98 1.82 7.27
C PHE A 195 13.11 1.96 6.25
N ASN A 196 14.37 1.77 6.66
CA ASN A 196 15.52 2.06 5.79
C ASN A 196 15.58 1.12 4.58
N ILE A 197 15.26 -0.18 4.77
CA ILE A 197 15.22 -1.16 3.69
C ILE A 197 14.09 -0.87 2.70
N THR A 198 12.92 -0.43 3.18
CA THR A 198 11.81 -0.07 2.31
C THR A 198 12.10 1.23 1.58
N ALA A 199 12.52 2.27 2.32
CA ALA A 199 12.80 3.58 1.76
C ALA A 199 13.87 3.55 0.65
N SER A 200 14.88 2.68 0.75
CA SER A 200 15.90 2.52 -0.29
C SER A 200 15.39 1.96 -1.61
N LYS A 201 14.15 1.43 -1.65
CA LYS A 201 13.50 0.92 -2.86
C LYS A 201 12.58 1.96 -3.50
N LEU A 202 12.26 3.02 -2.77
CA LEU A 202 11.36 4.10 -3.22
C LEU A 202 12.19 5.21 -3.86
N PRO A 203 11.68 5.89 -4.91
CA PRO A 203 12.37 7.03 -5.50
C PRO A 203 12.17 8.27 -4.62
N MET A 204 12.85 8.33 -3.47
CA MET A 204 12.71 9.42 -2.50
C MET A 204 13.11 10.79 -3.08
N GLU A 205 13.91 10.82 -4.12
CA GLU A 205 14.20 12.03 -4.90
C GLU A 205 12.95 12.65 -5.55
N CYS A 206 11.91 11.86 -5.86
CA CYS A 206 10.67 12.38 -6.46
C CYS A 206 9.95 13.36 -5.53
N ILE A 207 10.13 13.21 -4.23
CA ILE A 207 9.47 14.08 -3.24
C ILE A 207 10.32 15.31 -2.86
N ASP A 208 11.54 15.40 -3.39
CA ASP A 208 12.43 16.57 -3.25
C ASP A 208 12.49 17.41 -4.54
N MET A 209 11.94 16.90 -5.65
CA MET A 209 11.80 17.61 -6.91
C MET A 209 10.49 18.41 -6.96
N GLU A 210 10.42 19.38 -7.88
CA GLU A 210 9.18 20.09 -8.17
C GLU A 210 8.11 19.09 -8.63
N MET A 211 7.02 19.00 -7.86
CA MET A 211 5.87 18.20 -8.23
C MET A 211 4.99 18.97 -9.19
N ILE A 212 4.35 18.26 -10.13
CA ILE A 212 3.42 18.86 -11.06
C ILE A 212 1.99 18.69 -10.55
N SER A 213 1.14 19.69 -10.83
CA SER A 213 -0.30 19.56 -10.59
C SER A 213 -0.89 18.46 -11.47
N LEU A 214 -2.03 17.90 -11.03
CA LEU A 214 -2.74 16.92 -11.85
C LEU A 214 -3.26 17.51 -13.17
N GLU A 215 -3.60 18.80 -13.21
CA GLU A 215 -3.99 19.51 -14.45
C GLU A 215 -2.86 19.43 -15.48
N LYS A 216 -1.64 19.79 -15.07
CA LYS A 216 -0.46 19.73 -15.92
C LYS A 216 -0.13 18.29 -16.33
N LEU A 217 -0.32 17.31 -15.45
CA LEU A 217 -0.16 15.90 -15.83
C LEU A 217 -1.20 15.50 -16.90
N PHE A 218 -2.45 15.89 -16.75
CA PHE A 218 -3.51 15.60 -17.73
C PHE A 218 -3.19 16.21 -19.10
N GLU A 219 -2.71 17.46 -19.14
CA GLU A 219 -2.22 18.11 -20.36
C GLU A 219 -1.08 17.30 -21.00
N ILE A 220 -0.04 16.95 -20.23
CA ILE A 220 1.10 16.16 -20.72
C ILE A 220 0.64 14.81 -21.31
N LEU A 221 -0.32 14.14 -20.66
CA LEU A 221 -0.84 12.84 -21.10
C LEU A 221 -1.82 12.93 -22.27
N ASN A 222 -2.33 14.11 -22.60
CA ASN A 222 -3.22 14.34 -23.75
C ASN A 222 -2.49 14.96 -24.95
N GLU A 223 -1.43 15.74 -24.73
CA GLU A 223 -0.58 16.30 -25.79
C GLU A 223 0.31 15.22 -26.45
N GLN A 224 0.53 14.09 -25.78
CA GLN A 224 1.04 12.87 -26.41
C GLN A 224 -0.10 12.15 -27.13
N SER A 225 -0.28 12.46 -28.41
CA SER A 225 -1.23 11.79 -29.32
C SER A 225 -1.23 10.27 -29.12
N PHE A 226 -2.31 9.75 -28.53
CA PHE A 226 -2.55 8.33 -28.41
C PHE A 226 -3.43 7.84 -29.58
N PRO A 227 -3.09 6.71 -30.21
CA PRO A 227 -1.95 5.86 -29.89
C PRO A 227 -0.63 6.41 -30.46
N PRO A 228 0.48 6.37 -29.69
CA PRO A 228 1.81 6.51 -30.24
C PRO A 228 2.05 5.35 -31.20
N LYS A 229 2.48 5.66 -32.43
CA LYS A 229 2.97 4.64 -33.37
C LYS A 229 4.16 3.93 -32.71
N GLY A 230 4.01 2.63 -32.40
CA GLY A 230 5.16 1.76 -32.10
C GLY A 230 5.12 0.93 -30.81
N PHE A 231 3.98 0.73 -30.16
CA PHE A 231 3.83 -0.32 -29.15
C PHE A 231 2.66 -1.24 -29.49
N GLU A 232 2.94 -2.20 -30.39
CA GLU A 232 2.36 -3.55 -30.37
C GLU A 232 3.36 -4.48 -29.69
#